data_AF-A0A2A3G691-F1
#
_entry.id   AF-A0A2A3G691-F1
#
_cell.length_a   1.000
_cell.length_b   1.000
_cell.length_c   1.000
_cell.angle_alpha   90.00
_cell.angle_beta   90.00
_cell.angle_gamma   90.00
#
_symmetry.space_group_name_H-M   'P 1'
#
loop_
_entity.id
_entity.type
_entity.pdbx_description
1 polymer ?
#
loop_
_entity_poly.entity_id
_entity_poly.type
_entity_poly.pdbx_seq_one_letter_code
_entity_poly.pdbx_strand_id
1 'polypeptide(L)' 'MSRSDEPGSHSEPDEQAVPSRAPIDRARLERIFGDVFPDTTADEREPDEASQYVDRRHESEEWLRRQVPPHHG' A
#
# COMPACT_ATOMS: atom_id res chain seq x y z
N MET A 1 -52.47 -5.62 10.80
CA MET A 1 -51.30 -4.75 11.00
C MET A 1 -50.12 -5.36 10.25
N SER A 2 -49.52 -4.67 9.28
CA SER A 2 -48.18 -4.99 8.77
C SER A 2 -47.52 -3.68 8.42
N ARG A 3 -46.38 -3.43 9.07
CA ARG A 3 -45.66 -2.17 9.09
C ARG A 3 -44.86 -2.01 7.79
N SER A 4 -44.82 -0.78 7.29
CA SER A 4 -43.92 -0.33 6.23
C SER A 4 -42.48 -0.64 6.63
N ASP A 5 -41.73 -1.31 5.76
CA ASP A 5 -40.28 -1.37 5.83
C ASP A 5 -39.76 -0.31 4.84
N GLU A 6 -39.55 0.89 5.35
CA GLU A 6 -38.86 1.97 4.66
C GLU A 6 -37.36 1.63 4.72
N PRO A 7 -36.64 1.47 3.60
CA PRO A 7 -35.21 1.25 3.67
C PRO A 7 -34.58 2.52 4.22
N GLY A 8 -34.13 2.44 5.46
CA GLY A 8 -33.42 3.51 6.15
C GLY A 8 -32.30 4.03 5.25
N SER A 9 -32.39 5.32 4.92
CA SER A 9 -31.36 6.11 4.27
C SER A 9 -30.03 5.86 4.99
N HIS A 10 -29.19 4.99 4.42
CA HIS A 10 -27.78 4.88 4.78
C HIS A 10 -27.16 6.22 4.37
N SER A 11 -27.11 7.16 5.32
CA SER A 11 -26.19 8.28 5.22
C SER A 11 -24.79 7.69 5.35
N GLU A 12 -24.22 7.30 4.20
CA GLU A 12 -22.79 7.10 4.07
C GLU A 12 -22.10 8.29 4.74
N PRO A 13 -21.11 8.10 5.63
CA PRO A 13 -20.34 9.22 6.13
C PRO A 13 -19.74 9.92 4.91
N ASP A 14 -19.93 11.24 4.85
CA ASP A 14 -19.39 12.11 3.81
C ASP A 14 -17.87 11.90 3.71
N GLU A 15 -17.44 11.03 2.78
CA GLU A 15 -16.02 10.77 2.50
C GLU A 15 -15.28 12.04 2.03
N GLN A 16 -16.00 13.15 1.79
CA GLN A 16 -15.47 14.37 1.22
C GLN A 16 -14.98 15.42 2.22
N ALA A 17 -14.99 15.16 3.53
CA ALA A 17 -14.35 16.04 4.52
C ALA A 17 -12.89 15.67 4.83
N VAL A 18 -12.14 15.13 3.86
CA VAL A 18 -10.67 15.14 3.98
C VAL A 18 -10.20 16.59 3.91
N PRO A 19 -9.54 17.15 4.93
CA PRO A 19 -9.00 18.49 4.84
C PRO A 19 -8.12 18.56 3.59
N SER A 20 -8.38 19.54 2.72
CA SER A 20 -7.58 19.74 1.50
C SER A 20 -6.11 19.72 1.89
N ARG A 21 -5.42 18.65 1.46
CA ARG A 21 -4.05 18.40 1.86
C ARG A 21 -3.25 19.56 1.27
N ALA A 22 -2.62 20.36 2.13
CA ALA A 22 -1.77 21.45 1.68
C ALA A 22 -0.82 20.94 0.58
N PRO A 23 -0.54 21.73 -0.47
CA PRO A 23 0.30 21.28 -1.57
C PRO A 23 1.61 20.69 -1.04
N ILE A 24 1.86 19.42 -1.37
CA ILE A 24 3.08 18.74 -0.95
C ILE A 24 4.22 19.20 -1.88
N ASP A 25 5.36 19.55 -1.29
CA ASP A 25 6.56 19.92 -2.03
C ASP A 25 7.00 18.78 -2.98
N ARG A 26 7.15 19.11 -4.26
CA ARG A 26 7.57 18.18 -5.31
C ARG A 26 8.96 17.61 -5.02
N ALA A 27 9.89 18.42 -4.52
CA ALA A 27 11.23 17.95 -4.16
C ALA A 27 11.20 16.92 -3.02
N ARG A 28 10.24 17.03 -2.10
CA ARG A 28 10.04 16.04 -1.04
C ARG A 28 9.54 14.70 -1.59
N LEU A 29 8.66 14.73 -2.59
CA LEU A 29 8.16 13.52 -3.24
C LEU A 29 9.26 12.84 -4.04
N GLU A 30 10.01 13.60 -4.84
CA GLU A 30 11.13 13.07 -5.64
C GLU A 30 12.24 12.46 -4.77
N ARG A 31 12.51 13.02 -3.59
CA ARG A 31 13.47 12.41 -2.64
C ARG A 31 13.03 11.04 -2.11
N ILE A 32 11.72 10.80 -1.99
CA ILE A 32 11.17 9.55 -1.42
C ILE A 32 10.90 8.53 -2.54
N PHE A 33 10.33 8.98 -3.65
CA PHE A 33 9.82 8.12 -4.72
C PHE A 33 10.69 8.13 -5.98
N GLY A 34 11.61 9.08 -6.11
CA GLY A 34 12.36 9.33 -7.34
C GLY A 34 11.61 10.23 -8.32
N ASP A 35 12.29 10.57 -9.42
CA ASP A 35 11.81 11.48 -10.47
C ASP A 35 11.00 10.73 -11.56
N VAL A 36 11.28 9.44 -11.77
CA VAL A 36 10.74 8.66 -12.90
C VAL A 36 10.47 7.20 -12.50
N PHE A 37 9.30 6.68 -12.91
CA PHE A 37 9.00 5.26 -12.83
C PHE A 37 9.77 4.52 -13.93
N PRO A 38 10.47 3.42 -13.64
CA PRO A 38 11.24 2.70 -14.67
C PRO A 38 10.31 2.20 -15.79
N ASP A 39 10.78 2.26 -17.04
CA ASP A 39 10.05 1.74 -18.21
C ASP A 39 9.79 0.22 -18.11
N THR A 40 10.57 -0.49 -17.30
CA THR A 40 10.49 -1.93 -17.11
C THR A 40 10.13 -2.27 -15.66
N THR A 41 9.34 -3.32 -15.48
CA THR A 41 8.98 -3.83 -14.16
C THR A 41 10.14 -4.58 -13.49
N ALA A 42 9.96 -5.08 -12.27
CA ALA A 42 11.02 -5.82 -11.57
C ALA A 42 11.24 -7.23 -12.15
N ASP A 43 10.19 -7.85 -12.71
CA ASP A 43 10.23 -9.17 -13.32
C ASP A 43 10.92 -9.17 -14.70
N GLU A 44 10.93 -8.03 -15.40
CA GLU A 44 11.60 -7.86 -16.70
C GLU A 44 13.10 -7.55 -16.60
N ARG A 45 13.59 -7.20 -15.40
CA ARG A 45 14.99 -6.80 -15.17
C ARG A 45 15.88 -8.00 -14.81
N GLU A 46 17.05 -8.07 -15.41
CA GLU A 46 18.08 -9.06 -15.06
C GLU A 46 18.51 -8.92 -13.58
N PRO A 47 18.76 -10.04 -12.88
CA PRO A 47 18.99 -10.05 -11.44
C PRO A 47 20.25 -9.28 -10.99
N ASP A 48 21.22 -9.05 -11.88
CA ASP A 48 22.44 -8.29 -11.57
C ASP A 48 22.17 -6.79 -11.37
N GLU A 49 21.20 -6.24 -12.10
CA GLU A 49 20.70 -4.85 -11.96
C GLU A 49 19.84 -4.69 -10.67
N ALA A 50 19.29 -5.81 -10.18
CA ALA A 50 18.44 -5.87 -8.99
C ALA A 50 19.24 -6.01 -7.69
N SER A 51 20.58 -5.96 -7.73
CA SER A 51 21.48 -6.16 -6.57
C SER A 51 21.17 -5.25 -5.37
N GLN A 52 20.66 -4.03 -5.58
CA GLN A 52 20.17 -3.13 -4.51
C GLN A 52 18.85 -3.56 -3.83
N TYR A 53 18.15 -4.56 -4.39
CA TYR A 53 16.94 -5.19 -3.85
C TYR A 53 17.23 -6.57 -3.23
N VAL A 54 18.46 -7.09 -3.35
CA VAL A 54 18.83 -8.43 -2.86
C VAL A 54 18.86 -8.47 -1.33
N ASP A 55 19.26 -7.38 -0.68
CA ASP A 55 19.19 -7.24 0.79
C ASP A 55 17.73 -7.37 1.30
N ARG A 56 16.78 -6.83 0.53
CA ARG A 56 15.33 -6.91 0.81
C ARG A 56 14.75 -8.32 0.72
N ARG A 57 15.36 -9.22 -0.07
CA ARG A 57 14.89 -10.62 -0.13
C ARG A 57 15.16 -11.32 1.19
N HIS A 58 16.34 -11.13 1.79
CA HIS A 58 16.66 -11.69 3.11
C HIS A 58 15.71 -11.15 4.19
N GLU A 59 15.41 -9.85 4.19
CA GLU A 59 14.46 -9.24 5.12
C GLU A 59 13.04 -9.79 4.96
N SER A 60 12.61 -10.07 3.72
CA SER A 60 11.29 -10.62 3.43
C SER A 60 11.11 -12.06 3.90
N GLU A 61 12.13 -12.91 3.74
CA GLU A 61 12.12 -14.28 4.26
C GLU A 61 12.12 -14.29 5.80
N GLU A 62 12.92 -13.42 6.39
CA GLU A 62 12.99 -13.23 7.84
C GLU A 62 11.64 -12.79 8.42
N TRP A 63 10.92 -11.89 7.75
CA TRP A 63 9.56 -11.51 8.15
C TRP A 63 8.58 -12.69 8.05
N LEU A 64 8.63 -13.46 6.96
CA LEU A 64 7.76 -14.61 6.76
C LEU A 64 7.98 -15.70 7.83
N ARG A 65 9.23 -15.99 8.19
CA ARG A 65 9.58 -16.93 9.27
C ARG A 65 9.06 -16.50 10.64
N ARG A 66 8.87 -15.19 10.86
CA ARG A 66 8.29 -14.64 12.09
C ARG A 66 6.75 -14.69 12.12
N GLN A 67 6.10 -14.92 10.97
CA GLN A 67 4.64 -15.07 10.88
C GLN A 67 4.20 -16.50 11.20
N VAL A 68 4.57 -17.04 12.38
CA VAL A 68 4.07 -18.33 12.86
C VAL A 68 2.79 -18.09 13.69
N PRO A 69 1.62 -18.59 13.27
CA PRO A 69 0.41 -18.52 14.07
C PRO A 69 0.58 -19.26 15.41
N PRO A 70 0.04 -18.72 16.52
CA PRO A 70 0.27 -19.22 17.88
C PRO A 70 -0.30 -20.62 18.17
N HIS A 71 -1.03 -21.22 17.23
CA HIS A 71 -1.67 -22.52 17.38
C HIS A 71 -1.05 -23.63 16.53
N HIS A 72 0.16 -23.42 16.00
CA HIS A 72 0.94 -24.51 15.42
C HIS A 72 1.78 -25.19 16.53
N GLY A 73 1.12 -26.09 17.25
CA GLY A 73 1.68 -27.01 18.24
C GLY A 73 0.79 -28.22 18.37
#